data_AF-A0A382MA92-F1
#
_entry.id   AF-A0A382MA92-F1
#
_cell.length_a   1.000
_cell.length_b   1.000
_cell.length_c   1.000
_cell.angle_alpha   90.00
_cell.angle_beta   90.00
_cell.angle_gamma   90.00
#
_symmetry.space_group_name_H-M   'P 1'
#
loop_
_entity.id
_entity.type
_entity.pdbx_description
1 polymer ?
#
loop_
_entity_poly.entity_id
_entity_poly.type
_entity_poly.pdbx_seq_one_letter_code
_entity_poly.pdbx_strand_id
1 'polypeptide(L)'
;MRSRFSSETILYSVLLIGLGGCAYFNTFYNAQQYYQEAEKIRLQKEGDAIPITAMDKYGKTVQKCQKVLNDFPESKFRLDAILLMAKARFYRADYDLALSNLKTISQVGNDQQME
;
A
#
# COMPACT_ATOMS: atom_id res chain seq x y z
N MET A 1 -19.77 1.26 -39.85
CA MET A 1 -20.44 1.57 -38.57
C MET A 1 -19.66 2.71 -37.91
N ARG A 2 -20.11 3.98 -37.98
CA ARG A 2 -19.44 5.11 -37.32
C ARG A 2 -20.03 5.26 -35.92
N SER A 3 -19.27 4.89 -34.89
CA SER A 3 -19.66 5.16 -33.50
C SER A 3 -19.77 6.67 -33.30
N ARG A 4 -20.94 7.16 -32.91
CA ARG A 4 -21.16 8.57 -32.53
C ARG A 4 -21.01 8.68 -31.02
N PHE A 5 -19.76 8.80 -30.55
CA PHE A 5 -19.51 9.23 -29.18
C PHE A 5 -19.91 10.72 -29.07
N SER A 6 -20.92 11.02 -28.25
CA SER A 6 -21.31 12.40 -27.94
C SER A 6 -20.40 12.98 -26.86
N SER A 7 -20.26 14.31 -26.82
CA SER A 7 -19.49 15.01 -25.78
C SER A 7 -19.92 14.64 -24.37
N GLU A 8 -21.22 14.41 -24.17
CA GLU A 8 -21.81 13.90 -22.93
C GLU A 8 -21.24 12.53 -22.56
N THR A 9 -21.22 11.56 -23.49
CA THR A 9 -20.66 10.22 -23.22
C THR A 9 -19.17 10.26 -22.88
N ILE A 10 -18.42 11.19 -23.48
CA ILE A 10 -17.00 11.41 -23.17
C ILE A 10 -16.86 12.00 -21.76
N LEU A 11 -17.69 12.98 -21.40
CA LEU A 11 -17.67 13.62 -20.07
C LEU A 11 -18.00 12.63 -18.94
N TYR A 12 -19.04 11.81 -19.10
CA TYR A 12 -19.39 10.76 -18.14
C TYR A 12 -18.26 9.72 -17.98
N SER A 13 -17.61 9.35 -19.08
CA SER A 13 -16.49 8.39 -19.06
C SER A 13 -15.27 8.96 -18.32
N VAL A 14 -14.94 10.24 -18.54
CA VAL A 14 -13.84 10.94 -17.84
C VAL A 14 -14.12 11.08 -16.34
N LEU A 15 -15.36 11.40 -15.96
CA LEU A 15 -15.76 11.55 -14.56
C LEU A 15 -15.67 10.21 -13.79
N LEU A 16 -16.10 9.10 -14.40
CA LEU A 16 -16.01 7.76 -13.82
C LEU A 16 -14.56 7.30 -13.59
N ILE A 17 -13.64 7.62 -14.51
CA ILE A 17 -12.22 7.27 -14.39
C ILE A 17 -11.53 8.11 -13.29
N GLY A 18 -11.88 9.39 -13.15
CA GLY A 18 -11.27 10.29 -12.18
C GLY A 18 -11.52 9.91 -10.72
N LEU A 19 -12.72 9.43 -10.39
CA LEU A 19 -13.10 9.09 -9.01
C LEU A 19 -12.36 7.86 -8.47
N GLY A 20 -12.09 6.87 -9.33
CA GLY A 20 -11.31 5.68 -8.95
C GLY A 20 -9.85 6.02 -8.64
N GLY A 21 -9.24 6.89 -9.46
CA GLY A 21 -7.85 7.36 -9.35
C GLY A 21 -7.45 7.92 -7.99
N CYS A 22 -8.27 8.83 -7.48
CA CYS A 22 -7.99 9.53 -6.22
C CYS A 22 -8.13 8.61 -5.02
N ALA A 23 -9.14 7.72 -5.01
CA ALA A 23 -9.43 6.89 -3.84
C ALA A 23 -8.31 5.88 -3.53
N TYR A 24 -7.72 5.23 -4.55
CA TYR A 24 -6.64 4.27 -4.32
C TYR A 24 -5.32 4.95 -3.98
N PHE A 25 -5.02 6.09 -4.64
CA PHE A 25 -3.82 6.90 -4.35
C PHE A 25 -3.83 7.36 -2.88
N ASN A 26 -4.97 7.88 -2.42
CA ASN A 26 -5.17 8.32 -1.04
C ASN A 26 -5.01 7.16 -0.05
N THR A 27 -5.43 5.95 -0.42
CA THR A 27 -5.33 4.78 0.47
C THR A 27 -3.89 4.32 0.67
N PHE A 28 -3.11 4.21 -0.41
CA PHE A 28 -1.71 3.81 -0.31
C PHE A 28 -0.86 4.88 0.40
N TYR A 29 -1.06 6.16 0.10
CA TYR A 29 -0.35 7.24 0.79
C TYR A 29 -0.60 7.22 2.30
N ASN A 30 -1.84 6.98 2.73
CA ASN A 30 -2.14 6.80 4.16
C ASN A 30 -1.38 5.61 4.78
N ALA A 31 -1.17 4.52 4.03
CA ALA A 31 -0.37 3.38 4.51
C ALA A 31 1.09 3.80 4.75
N GLN A 32 1.66 4.58 3.82
CA GLN A 32 3.02 5.12 3.92
C GLN A 32 3.15 6.07 5.12
N GLN A 33 2.17 6.96 5.33
CA GLN A 33 2.16 7.87 6.48
C GLN A 33 2.15 7.11 7.81
N TYR A 34 1.29 6.10 7.96
CA TYR A 34 1.29 5.28 9.19
C TYR A 34 2.60 4.54 9.40
N TYR A 35 3.23 4.05 8.32
CA TYR A 35 4.52 3.38 8.43
C TYR A 35 5.63 4.34 8.87
N GLN A 36 5.68 5.54 8.28
CA GLN A 36 6.65 6.57 8.66
C GLN A 36 6.47 7.01 10.12
N GLU A 37 5.23 7.16 10.59
CA GLU A 37 4.95 7.43 12.00
C GLU A 37 5.42 6.29 12.91
N ALA A 38 5.19 5.04 12.51
CA ALA A 38 5.66 3.87 13.25
C ALA A 38 7.19 3.84 13.35
N GLU A 39 7.90 4.04 12.23
CA GLU A 39 9.37 4.12 12.19
C GLU A 39 9.90 5.27 13.05
N LYS A 40 9.27 6.44 13.00
CA LYS A 40 9.66 7.57 13.85
C LYS A 40 9.57 7.20 15.33
N ILE A 41 8.47 6.58 15.76
CA ILE A 41 8.28 6.14 17.15
C ILE A 41 9.31 5.05 17.51
N ARG A 42 9.51 4.06 16.63
CA ARG A 42 10.46 2.96 16.84
C ARG A 42 11.89 3.47 16.98
N LEU A 43 12.33 4.37 16.10
CA LEU A 43 13.70 4.89 16.07
C LEU A 43 14.00 5.88 17.20
N GLN A 44 12.97 6.54 17.75
CA GLN A 44 13.12 7.42 18.93
C GLN A 44 13.41 6.66 20.22
N LYS A 45 13.21 5.33 20.24
CA LYS A 45 13.46 4.44 21.37
C LYS A 45 14.63 3.54 21.02
N GLU A 46 15.86 3.97 21.35
CA GLU A 46 17.06 3.15 21.13
C GLU A 46 17.02 1.90 22.03
N GLY A 47 16.97 0.70 21.43
CA GLY A 47 17.29 -0.57 22.10
C GLY A 47 16.19 -1.28 22.89
N ASP A 48 15.03 -0.66 23.08
CA ASP A 48 13.88 -1.26 23.77
C ASP A 48 12.98 -2.08 22.82
N ALA A 49 12.12 -2.93 23.40
CA ALA A 49 11.01 -3.56 22.68
C ALA A 49 10.18 -2.51 21.91
N ILE A 50 9.70 -2.86 20.72
CA ILE A 50 9.01 -1.89 19.85
C ILE A 50 7.77 -1.35 20.57
N PRO A 51 7.60 -0.02 20.70
CA PRO A 51 6.48 0.56 21.42
C PRO A 51 5.12 0.10 20.86
N ILE A 52 4.15 -0.13 21.76
CA ILE A 52 2.78 -0.52 21.37
C ILE A 52 2.17 0.50 20.40
N THR A 53 2.51 1.78 20.55
CA THR A 53 2.08 2.85 19.65
C THR A 53 2.67 2.69 18.24
N ALA A 54 3.92 2.26 18.09
CA ALA A 54 4.48 1.90 16.79
C ALA A 54 3.79 0.64 16.23
N MET A 55 3.52 -0.36 17.09
CA MET A 55 2.82 -1.59 16.69
C MET A 55 1.42 -1.35 16.14
N ASP A 56 0.64 -0.44 16.76
CA ASP A 56 -0.66 0.00 16.26
C ASP A 56 -0.54 0.65 14.88
N LYS A 57 0.48 1.51 14.70
CA LYS A 57 0.72 2.21 13.43
C LYS A 57 1.12 1.25 12.32
N TYR A 58 2.01 0.29 12.57
CA TYR A 58 2.26 -0.79 11.60
C TYR A 58 0.99 -1.60 11.30
N GLY A 59 0.14 -1.86 12.30
CA GLY A 59 -1.15 -2.51 12.09
C GLY A 59 -2.04 -1.74 11.11
N LYS A 60 -2.09 -0.41 11.24
CA LYS A 60 -2.80 0.48 10.31
C LYS A 60 -2.17 0.48 8.92
N THR A 61 -0.84 0.42 8.80
CA THR A 61 -0.16 0.21 7.51
C THR A 61 -0.64 -1.08 6.84
N VAL A 62 -0.64 -2.20 7.56
CA VAL A 62 -1.11 -3.49 7.04
C VAL A 62 -2.56 -3.41 6.56
N GLN A 63 -3.45 -2.82 7.36
CA GLN A 63 -4.87 -2.66 7.00
C GLN A 63 -5.05 -1.83 5.71
N LYS A 64 -4.32 -0.71 5.58
CA LYS A 64 -4.42 0.15 4.39
C LYS A 64 -3.81 -0.52 3.17
N CYS A 65 -2.68 -1.20 3.30
CA CYS A 65 -2.11 -2.01 2.21
C CYS A 65 -3.08 -3.11 1.77
N GLN A 66 -3.69 -3.85 2.70
CA GLN A 66 -4.69 -4.87 2.35
C GLN A 66 -5.89 -4.26 1.61
N LYS A 67 -6.34 -3.06 2.00
CA LYS A 67 -7.37 -2.32 1.27
C LYS A 67 -6.93 -1.98 -0.15
N VAL A 68 -5.68 -1.55 -0.36
CA VAL A 68 -5.13 -1.33 -1.71
C VAL A 68 -5.21 -2.61 -2.54
N LEU A 69 -4.81 -3.74 -1.98
CA LEU A 69 -4.78 -5.02 -2.71
C LEU A 69 -6.17 -5.57 -3.00
N ASN A 70 -7.13 -5.38 -2.10
CA ASN A 70 -8.49 -5.89 -2.24
C ASN A 70 -9.33 -5.02 -3.19
N ASP A 71 -9.28 -3.70 -2.99
CA ASP A 71 -10.18 -2.77 -3.69
C ASP A 71 -9.57 -2.33 -5.03
N PHE A 72 -8.24 -2.38 -5.17
CA PHE A 72 -7.49 -1.86 -6.32
C PHE A 72 -6.36 -2.83 -6.75
N PRO A 73 -6.68 -4.09 -7.07
CA PRO A 73 -5.67 -5.12 -7.36
C PRO A 73 -4.76 -4.79 -8.55
N GLU A 74 -5.25 -4.02 -9.53
CA GLU A 74 -4.50 -3.60 -10.72
C GLU A 74 -3.78 -2.25 -10.54
N SER A 75 -3.76 -1.70 -9.32
CA SER A 75 -3.10 -0.42 -9.05
C SER A 75 -1.60 -0.52 -9.29
N LYS A 76 -0.99 0.56 -9.81
CA LYS A 76 0.47 0.68 -9.90
C LYS A 76 1.18 0.50 -8.55
N PHE A 77 0.49 0.75 -7.44
CA PHE A 77 1.02 0.60 -6.08
C PHE A 77 0.87 -0.82 -5.52
N ARG A 78 0.35 -1.78 -6.29
CA ARG A 78 0.11 -3.14 -5.80
C ARG A 78 1.36 -3.76 -5.20
N LEU A 79 2.49 -3.72 -5.91
CA LEU A 79 3.76 -4.28 -5.44
C LEU A 79 4.35 -3.45 -4.29
N ASP A 80 4.27 -2.12 -4.36
CA ASP A 80 4.72 -1.25 -3.27
C ASP A 80 3.92 -1.46 -1.98
N ALA A 81 2.61 -1.73 -2.09
CA ALA A 81 1.74 -2.07 -0.98
C ALA A 81 2.11 -3.41 -0.36
N ILE A 82 2.46 -4.42 -1.17
CA ILE A 82 2.95 -5.71 -0.68
C ILE A 82 4.29 -5.53 0.05
N LEU A 83 5.23 -4.77 -0.52
CA LEU A 83 6.53 -4.51 0.10
C LEU A 83 6.40 -3.74 1.42
N LEU A 84 5.62 -2.66 1.43
CA LEU A 84 5.38 -1.87 2.64
C LEU A 84 4.67 -2.69 3.74
N MET A 85 3.71 -3.53 3.34
CA MET A 85 3.02 -4.46 4.24
C MET A 85 3.98 -5.50 4.83
N ALA A 86 4.91 -6.03 4.03
CA ALA A 86 5.94 -6.95 4.49
C ALA A 86 6.83 -6.33 5.56
N LYS A 87 7.30 -5.10 5.31
CA LYS A 87 8.11 -4.33 6.26
C LYS A 87 7.37 -4.10 7.58
N ALA A 88 6.09 -3.71 7.51
CA ALA A 88 5.24 -3.54 8.70
C ALA A 88 5.01 -4.85 9.48
N ARG A 89 4.75 -5.97 8.77
CA ARG A 89 4.58 -7.30 9.36
C ARG A 89 5.86 -7.79 10.05
N PHE A 90 7.02 -7.53 9.46
CA PHE A 90 8.31 -7.87 10.06
C PHE A 90 8.49 -7.23 11.44
N TYR A 91 8.24 -5.92 11.55
CA TYR A 91 8.34 -5.24 12.85
C TYR A 91 7.27 -5.67 13.84
N ARG A 92 6.14 -6.21 13.38
CA ARG A 92 5.11 -6.81 14.23
C ARG A 92 5.38 -8.25 14.62
N ALA A 93 6.52 -8.81 14.23
CA ALA A 93 6.85 -10.23 14.38
C ALA A 93 5.88 -11.20 13.66
N ASP A 94 5.12 -10.70 12.68
CA ASP A 94 4.26 -11.49 11.79
C ASP A 94 5.13 -12.13 10.68
N TYR A 95 6.18 -12.87 11.05
CA TYR A 95 7.29 -13.24 10.14
C TYR A 95 6.89 -14.12 8.97
N ASP A 96 6.00 -15.10 9.18
CA ASP A 96 5.53 -15.98 8.09
C ASP A 96 4.81 -15.19 7.00
N LEU A 97 3.99 -14.22 7.41
CA LEU A 97 3.27 -13.34 6.49
C LEU A 97 4.22 -12.34 5.81
N ALA A 98 5.19 -11.79 6.54
CA ALA A 98 6.21 -10.93 5.98
C ALA A 98 7.03 -11.67 4.91
N LEU A 99 7.48 -12.90 5.20
CA LEU A 99 8.23 -13.74 4.28
C LEU A 99 7.41 -14.09 3.04
N SER A 100 6.13 -14.43 3.20
CA SER A 100 5.24 -14.67 2.06
C SER A 100 5.10 -13.45 1.15
N ASN A 101 5.04 -12.24 1.72
CA ASN A 101 5.00 -11.01 0.94
C ASN A 101 6.33 -10.73 0.24
N LEU A 102 7.46 -10.88 0.94
CA LEU A 102 8.79 -10.69 0.36
C LEU A 102 9.06 -11.68 -0.77
N LYS A 103 8.62 -12.93 -0.64
CA LYS A 103 8.70 -13.92 -1.72
C LYS A 103 7.95 -13.48 -2.97
N THR A 104 6.81 -12.80 -2.79
CA THR A 104 6.08 -12.21 -3.94
C THR A 104 6.93 -11.13 -4.59
N ILE A 105 7.53 -10.23 -3.81
CA ILE A 105 8.40 -9.17 -4.32
C ILE A 105 9.63 -9.73 -5.04
N SER A 106 10.30 -10.75 -4.50
CA SER A 106 11.46 -11.36 -5.14
C SER A 106 11.13 -12.05 -6.47
N GLN A 107 9.87 -12.38 -6.72
CA GLN A 107 9.42 -13.06 -7.94
C GLN A 107 8.97 -12.09 -9.04
N VAL A 108 8.34 -10.97 -8.67
CA VAL A 108 7.68 -10.08 -9.64
C VAL A 108 8.01 -8.59 -9.46
N GLY A 109 8.84 -8.25 -8.47
CA GLY A 109 9.29 -6.89 -8.20
C GLY A 109 10.29 -6.38 -9.23
N ASN A 110 10.40 -5.05 -9.33
CA ASN A 110 11.49 -4.40 -10.06
C ASN A 110 12.76 -4.28 -9.19
N ASP A 111 13.87 -3.85 -9.79
CA ASP A 111 15.16 -3.74 -9.10
C ASP A 111 15.08 -2.87 -7.82
N GLN A 112 14.34 -1.76 -7.86
CA GLN A 112 14.17 -0.87 -6.71
C GLN A 112 13.38 -1.53 -5.56
N GLN A 113 12.47 -2.45 -5.87
CA GLN A 113 11.68 -3.17 -4.86
C GLN A 113 12.43 -4.36 -4.27
N MET A 114 13.49 -4.82 -4.95
CA MET A 114 14.34 -5.93 -4.50
C MET A 114 15.58 -5.48 -3.72
N GLU A 115 15.92 -4.18 -3.77
CA GLU A 115 16.95 -3.54 -2.95
C GLU A 115 16.53 -3.44 -1.46
#